data_AF-A0A5M8S7Q0-F1
#
_entry.id   AF-A0A5M8S7Q0-F1
#
_cell.length_a   1.000
_cell.length_b   1.000
_cell.length_c   1.000
_cell.angle_alpha   90.00
_cell.angle_beta   90.00
_cell.angle_gamma   90.00
#
_symmetry.space_group_name_H-M   'P 1'
#
loop_
_entity.id
_entity.type
_entity.pdbx_description
1 polymer ?
#
loop_
_entity_poly.entity_id
_entity_poly.type
_entity_poly.pdbx_seq_one_letter_code
_entity_poly.pdbx_strand_id
1 'polypeptide(L)'
;MSGIPYPNTQAIFYEQYQSVRRDEVVGILFALFLGTFGAHHFYLRRTGLGILYCCFCWTGITTVLGFIECFFMPGRVREFNAIQAAGIAAALGMSVPAGWGFPPINVNVTVPAAAPAGTAAATANPVSTLPLAGTLLACARCHTTNVAGSRFCSACGSAL
;
A
#
# COMPACT_ATOMS: atom_id res chain seq x y z
N MET A 1 16.86 -15.13 3.42
CA MET A 1 15.92 -14.53 4.38
C MET A 1 16.09 -15.29 5.68
N SER A 2 16.58 -14.64 6.73
CA SER A 2 16.89 -15.26 8.03
C SER A 2 15.61 -15.80 8.67
N GLY A 3 15.48 -17.13 8.76
CA GLY A 3 14.36 -17.82 9.40
C GLY A 3 14.37 -17.77 10.94
N ILE A 4 14.93 -16.71 11.53
CA ILE A 4 14.92 -16.53 12.99
C ILE A 4 13.77 -15.59 13.36
N PRO A 5 12.79 -16.06 14.15
CA PRO A 5 11.75 -15.21 14.70
C PRO A 5 12.39 -14.09 15.51
N TYR A 6 12.05 -12.85 15.16
CA TYR A 6 12.48 -11.67 15.87
C TYR A 6 11.71 -11.61 17.20
N PRO A 7 12.39 -11.43 18.34
CA PRO A 7 11.83 -11.68 19.67
C PRO A 7 10.71 -10.68 20.05
N ASN A 8 10.63 -9.53 19.38
CA ASN A 8 9.64 -8.49 19.63
C ASN A 8 9.02 -7.95 18.34
N THR A 9 8.16 -8.76 17.71
CA THR A 9 7.62 -8.43 16.40
C THR A 9 6.87 -7.12 16.29
N GLN A 10 6.24 -6.75 17.39
CA GLN A 10 5.54 -5.50 17.58
C GLN A 10 6.46 -4.27 17.56
N ALA A 11 7.70 -4.37 18.06
CA ALA A 11 8.62 -3.24 18.11
C ALA A 11 9.07 -2.82 16.71
N ILE A 12 9.41 -3.80 15.85
CA ILE A 12 9.79 -3.55 14.45
C ILE A 12 8.61 -2.96 13.69
N PHE A 13 7.39 -3.45 13.95
CA PHE A 13 6.17 -2.86 13.39
C PHE A 13 6.06 -1.38 13.72
N TYR A 14 6.18 -1.01 15.01
CA TYR A 14 6.08 0.39 15.41
C TYR A 14 7.16 1.26 14.80
N GLU A 15 8.41 0.82 14.77
CA GLU A 15 9.50 1.58 14.14
C GLU A 15 9.25 1.81 12.65
N GLN A 16 8.89 0.75 11.91
CA GLN A 16 8.60 0.85 10.48
C GLN A 16 7.36 1.70 10.22
N TYR A 17 6.29 1.51 10.99
CA TYR A 17 5.05 2.25 10.85
C TYR A 17 5.22 3.75 11.13
N GLN A 18 5.97 4.11 12.18
CA GLN A 18 6.27 5.50 12.51
C GLN A 18 7.02 6.24 11.39
N SER A 19 7.88 5.53 10.65
CA SER A 19 8.61 6.11 9.50
C SER A 19 7.76 6.27 8.23
N VAL A 20 6.68 5.49 8.12
CA VAL A 20 5.86 5.38 6.91
C VAL A 20 4.56 6.17 7.03
N ARG A 21 4.01 6.30 8.24
CA ARG A 21 2.75 6.99 8.51
C ARG A 21 2.78 8.44 8.01
N ARG A 22 1.60 8.91 7.64
CA ARG A 22 1.37 10.26 7.13
C ARG A 22 0.35 10.98 8.01
N ASP A 23 0.58 12.26 8.24
CA ASP A 23 -0.27 13.08 9.09
C ASP A 23 -1.42 13.68 8.28
N GLU A 24 -2.63 13.58 8.81
CA GLU A 24 -3.84 14.13 8.20
C GLU A 24 -3.73 15.64 8.04
N VAL A 25 -3.20 16.31 9.06
CA VAL A 25 -3.03 17.76 9.11
C VAL A 25 -2.09 18.26 8.02
N VAL A 26 -1.00 17.55 7.75
CA VAL A 26 -0.06 17.89 6.67
C VAL A 26 -0.75 17.75 5.31
N GLY A 27 -1.58 16.71 5.14
CA GLY A 27 -2.40 16.55 3.95
C GLY A 27 -3.38 17.72 3.73
N ILE A 28 -4.06 18.17 4.78
CA ILE A 28 -5.01 19.30 4.73
C ILE A 28 -4.26 20.61 4.41
N LEU A 29 -3.13 20.86 5.07
CA LEU A 29 -2.30 22.04 4.82
C LEU A 29 -1.84 22.11 3.35
N PHE A 30 -1.43 20.97 2.78
CA PHE A 30 -1.08 20.91 1.35
C PHE A 30 -2.28 21.11 0.43
N ALA A 31 -3.46 20.61 0.77
CA ALA A 31 -4.65 20.82 -0.04
C ALA A 31 -5.13 22.28 0.00
N LEU A 32 -4.99 22.98 1.15
CA LEU A 32 -5.39 24.38 1.31
C LEU A 32 -4.40 25.34 0.67
N PHE A 33 -3.09 25.18 0.93
CA PHE A 33 -2.07 26.13 0.47
C PHE A 33 -1.48 25.78 -0.90
N LEU A 34 -1.38 24.50 -1.25
CA LEU A 34 -0.81 24.03 -2.52
C LEU A 34 -1.84 23.28 -3.40
N GLY A 35 -3.15 23.45 -3.13
CA GLY A 35 -4.22 22.83 -3.91
C GLY A 35 -4.24 23.25 -5.37
N THR A 36 -3.90 24.52 -5.65
CA THR A 36 -3.73 25.08 -7.01
C THR A 36 -2.72 24.27 -7.84
N PHE A 37 -1.60 23.88 -7.23
CA PHE A 37 -0.54 23.10 -7.85
C PHE A 37 -0.82 21.59 -7.81
N GLY A 38 -1.70 21.12 -6.93
CA GLY A 38 -1.98 19.69 -6.74
C GLY A 38 -0.93 18.93 -5.92
N ALA A 39 -0.14 19.63 -5.09
CA ALA A 39 0.95 19.02 -4.33
C ALA A 39 0.46 17.95 -3.34
N HIS A 40 -0.77 18.08 -2.85
CA HIS A 40 -1.40 17.15 -1.91
C HIS A 40 -1.58 15.73 -2.48
N HIS A 41 -1.71 15.57 -3.81
CA HIS A 41 -1.77 14.24 -4.43
C HIS A 41 -0.43 13.51 -4.44
N PHE A 42 0.68 14.25 -4.54
CA PHE A 42 2.02 13.68 -4.45
C PHE A 42 2.32 13.13 -3.05
N TYR A 43 1.74 13.75 -2.01
CA TYR A 43 1.87 13.30 -0.62
C TYR A 43 1.31 11.88 -0.40
N LEU A 44 0.16 11.56 -1.02
CA LEU A 44 -0.49 10.24 -0.98
C LEU A 44 0.06 9.27 -2.04
N ARG A 45 1.21 9.57 -2.67
CA ARG A 45 1.81 8.80 -3.78
C ARG A 45 0.89 8.62 -5.01
N ARG A 46 -0.08 9.51 -5.21
CA ARG A 46 -0.94 9.54 -6.41
C ARG A 46 -0.35 10.49 -7.47
N THR A 47 0.80 10.12 -8.00
CA THR A 47 1.58 10.97 -8.93
C THR A 47 0.82 11.32 -10.21
N GLY A 48 0.02 10.40 -10.76
CA GLY A 48 -0.76 10.66 -11.97
C GLY A 48 -1.77 11.81 -11.80
N LEU A 49 -2.51 11.83 -10.69
CA LEU A 49 -3.46 12.92 -10.38
C LEU A 49 -2.74 14.22 -10.06
N GLY A 50 -1.60 14.15 -9.36
CA GLY A 50 -0.78 15.33 -9.08
C GLY A 50 -0.24 16.00 -10.35
N ILE A 51 0.25 15.22 -11.33
CA ILE A 51 0.71 15.74 -12.62
C ILE A 51 -0.45 16.38 -13.38
N LEU A 52 -1.62 15.74 -13.39
CA LEU A 52 -2.81 16.30 -14.03
C LEU A 52 -3.20 17.66 -13.42
N TYR A 53 -3.17 17.79 -12.09
CA TYR A 53 -3.43 19.06 -11.41
C TYR A 53 -2.35 20.12 -11.71
N CYS A 54 -1.07 19.72 -11.79
CA CYS A 54 0.00 20.62 -12.22
C CYS A 54 -0.22 21.14 -13.65
N CYS A 55 -0.68 20.32 -14.59
CA CYS A 55 -0.97 20.76 -15.96
C CYS A 55 -2.19 21.67 -16.06
N PHE A 56 -3.18 21.49 -15.17
CA PHE A 56 -4.39 22.32 -15.13
C PHE A 56 -4.31 23.50 -14.16
N CYS A 57 -3.16 23.73 -13.48
CA CYS A 57 -3.05 24.75 -12.44
C CYS A 57 -3.33 26.18 -12.93
N TRP A 58 -3.03 26.46 -14.20
CA TRP A 58 -3.29 27.75 -14.86
C TRP A 58 -4.78 28.05 -15.09
N THR A 59 -5.66 27.04 -15.03
CA THR A 59 -7.10 27.21 -15.26
C THR A 59 -7.84 27.76 -14.03
N GLY A 60 -7.19 27.78 -12.85
CA GLY A 60 -7.82 28.15 -11.58
C GLY A 60 -8.84 27.14 -11.04
N ILE A 61 -9.31 26.20 -11.88
CA ILE A 61 -10.26 25.13 -11.55
C ILE A 61 -9.68 24.20 -10.48
N THR A 62 -8.38 23.91 -10.53
CA THR A 62 -7.68 23.07 -9.54
C THR A 62 -7.71 23.67 -8.14
N THR A 63 -7.82 24.99 -8.00
CA THR A 63 -8.03 25.67 -6.71
C THR A 63 -9.33 25.24 -6.05
N VAL A 64 -10.42 25.24 -6.84
CA VAL A 64 -11.76 24.91 -6.35
C VAL A 64 -11.85 23.41 -6.04
N LEU A 65 -11.30 22.55 -6.90
CA LEU A 65 -11.21 21.11 -6.61
C LEU A 65 -10.35 20.82 -5.37
N GLY A 66 -9.19 21.46 -5.24
CA GLY A 66 -8.32 21.32 -4.07
C GLY A 66 -9.02 21.70 -2.77
N PHE A 67 -9.84 22.76 -2.80
CA PHE A 67 -10.65 23.17 -1.65
C PHE A 67 -11.71 22.13 -1.26
N ILE A 68 -12.37 21.51 -2.25
CA ILE A 68 -13.34 20.43 -2.01
C ILE A 68 -12.63 19.18 -1.46
N GLU A 69 -11.49 18.81 -2.05
CA GLU A 69 -10.70 17.66 -1.62
C GLU A 69 -10.13 17.80 -0.21
N CYS A 70 -9.92 19.04 0.25
CA CYS A 70 -9.49 19.36 1.60
C CYS A 70 -10.37 18.67 2.68
N PHE A 71 -11.69 18.57 2.45
CA PHE A 71 -12.63 17.90 3.35
C PHE A 71 -12.54 16.37 3.32
N PHE A 72 -12.17 15.79 2.18
CA PHE A 72 -12.03 14.33 2.02
C PHE A 72 -10.62 13.83 2.34
N MET A 73 -9.64 14.74 2.43
CA MET A 73 -8.24 14.44 2.70
C MET A 73 -8.00 13.65 4.00
N PRO A 74 -8.66 13.96 5.14
CA PRO A 74 -8.50 13.17 6.36
C PRO A 74 -8.87 11.70 6.16
N GLY A 75 -9.97 11.44 5.44
CA GLY A 75 -10.39 10.07 5.11
C GLY A 75 -9.36 9.35 4.22
N ARG A 76 -8.83 10.03 3.21
CA ARG A 76 -7.79 9.51 2.30
C ARG A 76 -6.49 9.17 3.05
N VAL A 77 -6.07 10.03 3.98
CA VAL A 77 -4.84 9.82 4.75
C VAL A 77 -5.01 8.66 5.74
N ARG A 78 -6.17 8.54 6.40
CA ARG A 78 -6.49 7.39 7.26
C ARG A 78 -6.48 6.08 6.49
N GLU A 79 -7.10 6.08 5.31
CA GLU A 79 -7.11 4.92 4.43
C GLU A 79 -5.69 4.52 4.00
N PHE A 80 -4.87 5.48 3.57
CA PHE A 80 -3.48 5.24 3.18
C PHE A 80 -2.63 4.70 4.34
N ASN A 81 -2.78 5.29 5.52
CA ASN A 81 -2.07 4.89 6.73
C ASN A 81 -2.49 3.48 7.21
N ALA A 82 -3.78 3.13 7.08
CA ALA A 82 -4.28 1.78 7.36
C ALA A 82 -3.72 0.74 6.39
N ILE A 83 -3.65 1.04 5.09
CA ILE A 83 -3.07 0.17 4.07
C ILE A 83 -1.58 -0.08 4.36
N GLN A 84 -0.83 0.95 4.75
CA GLN A 84 0.59 0.80 5.11
C GLN A 84 0.81 0.00 6.40
N ALA A 85 -0.02 0.21 7.42
CA ALA A 85 0.00 -0.64 8.62
C ALA A 85 -0.23 -2.11 8.26
N ALA A 86 -1.25 -2.40 7.45
CA ALA A 86 -1.55 -3.77 7.02
C ALA A 86 -0.38 -4.40 6.23
N GLY A 87 0.26 -3.65 5.34
CA GLY A 87 1.42 -4.11 4.57
C GLY A 87 2.64 -4.44 5.45
N ILE A 88 2.93 -3.62 6.46
CA ILE A 88 4.02 -3.85 7.41
C ILE A 88 3.70 -5.07 8.29
N ALA A 89 2.47 -5.18 8.79
CA ALA A 89 2.04 -6.33 9.58
C ALA A 89 2.13 -7.66 8.80
N ALA A 90 1.75 -7.65 7.52
CA ALA A 90 1.89 -8.79 6.62
C ALA A 90 3.35 -9.15 6.35
N ALA A 91 4.23 -8.16 6.15
CA ALA A 91 5.67 -8.38 5.96
C ALA A 91 6.35 -8.99 7.20
N LEU A 92 5.83 -8.69 8.38
CA LEU A 92 6.26 -9.24 9.66
C LEU A 92 5.62 -10.63 9.93
N GLY A 93 4.56 -11.01 9.23
CA GLY A 93 3.86 -12.27 9.47
C GLY A 93 2.98 -12.24 10.74
N MET A 94 2.56 -11.04 11.16
CA MET A 94 1.54 -10.91 12.19
C MET A 94 0.17 -11.26 11.60
N SER A 95 -0.49 -12.30 12.12
CA SER A 95 -1.84 -12.66 11.72
C SER A 95 -2.84 -11.61 12.24
N VAL A 96 -3.27 -10.70 11.37
CA VAL A 96 -4.36 -9.78 11.69
C VAL A 96 -5.68 -10.54 11.54
N PRO A 97 -6.55 -10.63 12.57
CA PRO A 97 -7.82 -11.34 12.46
C PRO A 97 -8.67 -10.79 11.32
N ALA A 98 -9.28 -11.67 10.52
CA ALA A 98 -10.24 -11.28 9.49
C ALA A 98 -11.41 -10.51 10.14
N GLY A 99 -11.43 -9.18 9.97
CA GLY A 99 -12.41 -8.28 10.59
C GLY A 99 -11.80 -7.16 11.45
N TRP A 100 -10.52 -7.27 11.83
CA TRP A 100 -9.78 -6.23 12.55
C TRP A 100 -8.83 -5.51 11.59
N GLY A 101 -9.29 -4.43 10.95
CA GLY A 101 -8.39 -3.46 10.30
C GLY A 101 -8.44 -3.33 8.78
N PHE A 102 -9.32 -4.02 8.06
CA PHE A 102 -9.65 -3.64 6.69
C PHE A 102 -10.73 -2.52 6.74
N PRO A 103 -10.60 -1.44 5.94
CA PRO A 103 -11.72 -0.54 5.73
C PRO A 103 -12.92 -1.35 5.20
N PRO A 104 -14.18 -0.97 5.50
CA PRO A 104 -15.37 -1.69 5.01
C PRO A 104 -15.52 -1.67 3.47
N ILE A 105 -14.57 -1.06 2.77
CA ILE A 105 -14.52 -0.94 1.32
C ILE A 105 -13.56 -2.01 0.81
N ASN A 106 -14.08 -2.89 -0.05
CA ASN A 106 -13.37 -3.92 -0.80
C ASN A 106 -12.39 -3.30 -1.82
N VAL A 107 -11.35 -2.63 -1.36
CA VAL A 107 -10.30 -2.15 -2.25
C VAL A 107 -9.39 -3.34 -2.55
N ASN A 108 -9.45 -3.86 -3.78
CA ASN A 108 -8.50 -4.84 -4.30
C ASN A 108 -7.14 -4.14 -4.52
N VAL A 109 -6.46 -3.81 -3.42
CA VAL A 109 -5.06 -3.43 -3.44
C VAL A 109 -4.30 -4.74 -3.51
N THR A 110 -3.51 -4.93 -4.57
CA THR A 110 -2.57 -6.04 -4.73
C THR A 110 -1.48 -5.92 -3.67
N VAL A 111 -1.81 -6.25 -2.42
CA VAL A 111 -0.83 -6.43 -1.35
C VAL A 111 0.00 -7.64 -1.74
N PRO A 112 1.35 -7.60 -1.69
CA PRO A 112 2.14 -8.78 -1.92
C PRO A 112 1.68 -9.87 -0.94
N ALA A 113 1.11 -10.94 -1.48
CA ALA A 113 0.76 -12.11 -0.70
C ALA A 113 2.07 -12.70 -0.17
N ALA A 114 2.39 -12.44 1.10
CA ALA A 114 3.39 -13.20 1.79
C ALA A 114 2.91 -14.65 1.81
N ALA A 115 3.66 -15.52 1.14
CA ALA A 115 3.45 -16.95 1.15
C ALA A 115 3.33 -17.47 2.60
N PRO A 116 2.39 -18.39 2.89
CA PRO A 116 2.18 -18.89 4.25
C PRO A 116 3.37 -19.76 4.66
N ALA A 117 4.12 -19.34 5.67
CA ALA A 117 4.94 -20.26 6.46
C ALA A 117 4.03 -20.87 7.54
N GLY A 118 3.81 -22.18 7.48
CA GLY A 118 2.82 -22.96 8.25
C GLY A 118 2.93 -22.81 9.78
N THR A 119 1.89 -23.12 10.56
CA THR A 119 1.23 -24.44 10.66
C THR A 119 -0.19 -24.33 11.24
N ALA A 120 -1.11 -25.17 10.73
CA ALA A 120 -2.40 -25.70 11.23
C ALA A 120 -3.06 -25.10 12.51
N ALA A 121 -4.38 -25.01 12.69
CA ALA A 121 -5.58 -25.33 11.93
C ALA A 121 -6.79 -24.80 12.75
N ALA A 122 -7.79 -24.21 12.09
CA ALA A 122 -9.18 -24.27 12.54
C ALA A 122 -10.09 -23.92 11.36
N THR A 123 -10.85 -24.93 10.96
CA THR A 123 -11.86 -25.04 9.91
C THR A 123 -12.84 -23.86 9.79
N ALA A 124 -12.88 -23.25 8.59
CA ALA A 124 -14.12 -22.76 7.98
C ALA A 124 -13.92 -22.65 6.45
N ASN A 125 -14.62 -23.51 5.69
CA ASN A 125 -14.73 -23.44 4.23
C ASN A 125 -15.22 -22.04 3.79
N PRO A 126 -14.74 -21.53 2.64
CA PRO A 126 -15.59 -21.65 1.47
C PRO A 126 -14.85 -22.02 0.18
N VAL A 127 -15.53 -22.85 -0.60
CA VAL A 127 -15.39 -23.14 -2.03
C VAL A 127 -14.47 -22.15 -2.76
N SER A 128 -13.25 -22.60 -3.03
CA SER A 128 -12.27 -21.89 -3.85
C SER A 128 -12.24 -22.54 -5.22
N THR A 129 -12.97 -21.98 -6.19
CA THR A 129 -12.75 -22.25 -7.61
C THR A 129 -11.71 -21.27 -8.13
N LEU A 130 -10.42 -21.56 -7.92
CA LEU A 130 -9.33 -21.35 -8.90
C LEU A 130 -7.96 -21.71 -8.28
N PRO A 131 -7.00 -22.21 -9.08
CA PRO A 131 -5.83 -22.92 -8.59
C PRO A 131 -4.57 -22.04 -8.42
N LEU A 132 -3.70 -22.56 -7.55
CA LEU A 132 -2.23 -22.47 -7.57
C LEU A 132 -1.54 -21.24 -6.92
N ALA A 133 -1.20 -21.44 -5.64
CA ALA A 133 -0.19 -20.72 -4.88
C ALA A 133 1.26 -20.92 -5.37
N GLY A 134 1.47 -21.01 -6.70
CA GLY A 134 2.77 -21.32 -7.33
C GLY A 134 3.12 -20.43 -8.52
N THR A 135 2.44 -19.30 -8.71
CA THR A 135 2.48 -18.53 -9.96
C THR A 135 3.32 -17.26 -9.90
N LEU A 136 4.15 -17.04 -8.87
CA LEU A 136 4.99 -15.84 -8.76
C LEU A 136 6.43 -16.14 -8.33
N LEU A 137 7.39 -15.62 -9.11
CA LEU A 137 8.84 -15.72 -8.90
C LEU A 137 9.43 -14.33 -8.58
N ALA A 138 10.24 -14.21 -7.52
CA ALA A 138 10.85 -12.94 -7.14
C ALA A 138 12.23 -12.75 -7.78
N CYS A 139 12.48 -11.54 -8.30
CA CYS A 139 13.77 -11.21 -8.92
C CYS A 139 14.88 -11.05 -7.88
N ALA A 140 16.02 -11.75 -8.05
CA ALA A 140 17.15 -11.67 -7.13
C ALA A 140 17.88 -10.30 -7.11
N ARG A 141 17.78 -9.54 -8.20
CA ARG A 141 18.43 -8.21 -8.35
C ARG A 141 17.61 -7.05 -7.78
N CYS A 142 16.33 -6.97 -8.13
CA CYS A 142 15.48 -5.82 -7.83
C CYS A 142 14.24 -6.16 -6.99
N HIS A 143 14.08 -7.42 -6.58
CA HIS A 143 13.04 -7.91 -5.67
C HIS A 143 11.59 -7.71 -6.13
N THR A 144 11.37 -7.31 -7.38
CA THR A 144 10.05 -7.32 -8.00
C THR A 144 9.60 -8.74 -8.31
N THR A 145 8.33 -9.00 -8.05
CA THR A 145 7.68 -10.29 -8.34
C THR A 145 7.24 -10.34 -9.80
N ASN A 146 7.49 -11.46 -10.44
CA ASN A 146 7.10 -11.73 -11.82
C ASN A 146 6.25 -13.02 -11.87
N VAL A 147 5.46 -13.17 -12.92
CA VAL A 147 4.65 -14.38 -13.15
C VAL A 147 5.53 -15.61 -13.35
N ALA A 148 5.18 -16.74 -12.74
CA ALA A 148 5.90 -17.99 -12.86
C ALA A 148 5.93 -18.42 -14.33
N GLY A 149 7.15 -18.55 -14.88
CA GLY A 149 7.40 -18.80 -16.30
C GLY A 149 8.08 -17.64 -17.04
N SER A 150 8.13 -16.42 -16.47
CA SER A 150 8.87 -15.31 -17.07
C SER A 150 10.39 -15.55 -17.01
N ARG A 151 11.08 -15.42 -18.15
CA ARG A 151 12.54 -15.57 -18.26
C ARG A 151 13.32 -14.34 -17.78
N PHE A 152 12.68 -13.18 -17.76
CA PHE A 152 13.30 -11.90 -17.42
C PHE A 152 12.40 -11.08 -16.50
N CYS A 153 13.02 -10.29 -15.63
CA CYS A 153 12.32 -9.41 -14.70
C CYS A 153 11.72 -8.19 -15.41
N SER A 154 10.43 -7.94 -15.16
CA SER A 154 9.68 -6.80 -15.72
C SER A 154 10.17 -5.43 -15.26
N ALA A 155 10.91 -5.34 -14.16
CA ALA A 155 11.37 -4.05 -13.61
C ALA A 155 12.84 -3.74 -13.94
N CYS A 156 13.72 -4.74 -13.89
CA CYS A 156 15.16 -4.53 -14.05
C CYS A 156 15.79 -5.34 -15.20
N GLY A 157 15.01 -6.15 -15.93
CA GLY A 157 15.47 -6.90 -17.10
C GLY A 157 16.44 -8.04 -16.83
N SER A 158 16.81 -8.31 -15.58
CA SER A 158 17.70 -9.42 -15.23
C SER A 158 17.01 -10.77 -15.43
N ALA A 159 17.78 -11.80 -15.76
CA ALA A 159 17.30 -13.18 -15.80
C ALA A 159 16.74 -13.61 -14.43
N LEU A 160 15.65 -14.37 -14.48
CA LEU A 160 14.88 -14.85 -13.33
C LEU A 160 15.17 -16.32 -13.02
#